data_AF-A0A9D7X1W8-F1
#
_entry.id   AF-A0A9D7X1W8-F1
#
_cell.length_a   1.000
_cell.length_b   1.000
_cell.length_c   1.000
_cell.angle_alpha   90.00
_cell.angle_beta   90.00
_cell.angle_gamma   90.00
#
_symmetry.space_group_name_H-M   'P 1'
#
loop_
_entity.id
_entity.type
_entity.pdbx_description
1 polymer ?
#
loop_
_entity_poly.entity_id
_entity_poly.type
_entity_poly.pdbx_seq_one_letter_code
_entity_poly.pdbx_strand_id
1 'polypeptide(L)'
;MRQYIGWIIVGTFVLYLLSILAPFMLAIPTLLAWLVPLLMWRNLGKGACKQASLLVIIGCTALFFSAHQGVFLGWKQIFAANLPLLAMFVAVSFLAMTNTGIEDHSLPKGKSAVIITAVGTHLLGAIINLSVLFVFGDRLQKKGILTRTQMIILARSFCSAAWWSPFFIATGVALTYAPGMSWQKTFVSSQFTLFLAAGVFSTGIKSITHVYPALFSLEGTAFTPVLFSVVLGLMIGIGIMGVHPVVSIAIVSPLLLPLNLDHSQLGFLFLSSWSISTACGPLSGVGLALVSRYQASPRGIIQSNWHYAIAMWAIVSAVNIFFF
;
A
#
# COMPACT_ATOMS: atom_id res chain seq x y z
N MET A 1 0.82 -18.51 -21.50
CA MET A 1 1.64 -17.81 -20.48
C MET A 1 0.83 -17.27 -19.29
N ARG A 2 -0.03 -16.24 -19.40
CA ARG A 2 -0.68 -15.58 -18.23
C ARG A 2 -1.33 -16.55 -17.22
N GLN A 3 -1.99 -17.61 -17.67
CA GLN A 3 -2.60 -18.64 -16.82
C GLN A 3 -1.57 -19.37 -15.92
N TYR A 4 -0.40 -19.73 -16.45
CA TYR A 4 0.68 -20.35 -15.66
C TYR A 4 1.24 -19.41 -14.60
N ILE A 5 1.31 -18.11 -14.88
CA ILE A 5 1.73 -17.10 -13.89
C ILE A 5 0.71 -17.05 -12.74
N GLY A 6 -0.60 -17.14 -13.03
CA GLY A 6 -1.63 -17.29 -12.01
C GLY A 6 -1.43 -18.52 -11.13
N TRP A 7 -1.13 -19.69 -11.73
CA TRP A 7 -0.82 -20.91 -10.98
C TRP A 7 0.46 -20.80 -10.13
N ILE A 8 1.51 -20.14 -10.63
CA ILE A 8 2.74 -19.88 -9.85
C ILE A 8 2.42 -18.98 -8.64
N ILE A 9 1.60 -17.94 -8.84
CA ILE A 9 1.15 -17.04 -7.76
C ILE A 9 0.36 -17.80 -6.69
N VAL A 10 -0.61 -18.62 -7.08
CA VAL A 10 -1.40 -19.46 -6.14
C VAL A 10 -0.52 -20.51 -5.45
N GLY A 11 0.37 -21.17 -6.18
CA GLY A 11 1.34 -22.13 -5.63
C GLY A 11 2.29 -21.48 -4.61
N THR A 12 2.74 -20.25 -4.88
CA THR A 12 3.55 -19.45 -3.94
C THR A 12 2.81 -19.20 -2.62
N PHE A 13 1.52 -18.85 -2.70
CA PHE A 13 0.67 -18.66 -1.51
C PHE A 13 0.50 -19.96 -0.70
N VAL A 14 0.13 -21.07 -1.35
CA VAL A 14 -0.05 -22.37 -0.67
C VAL A 14 1.26 -22.87 -0.04
N LEU A 15 2.37 -22.80 -0.78
CA LEU A 15 3.68 -23.24 -0.28
C LEU A 15 4.22 -22.32 0.83
N TYR A 16 3.88 -21.02 0.83
CA TYR A 16 4.17 -20.14 1.95
C TYR A 16 3.38 -20.56 3.20
N LEU A 17 2.08 -20.81 3.10
CA LEU A 17 1.27 -21.26 4.25
C LEU A 17 1.80 -22.58 4.82
N LEU A 18 2.16 -23.53 3.96
CA LEU A 18 2.82 -24.78 4.39
C LEU A 18 4.17 -24.51 5.07
N SER A 19 4.94 -23.50 4.63
CA SER A 19 6.21 -23.12 5.28
C SER A 19 6.08 -22.50 6.68
N ILE A 20 4.87 -22.11 7.10
CA ILE A 20 4.60 -21.72 8.50
C ILE A 20 4.65 -22.95 9.42
N LEU A 21 4.13 -24.10 8.95
CA LEU A 21 4.17 -25.37 9.67
C LEU A 21 5.52 -26.10 9.48
N ALA A 22 6.15 -25.91 8.32
CA ALA A 22 7.39 -26.57 7.92
C ALA A 22 8.45 -25.53 7.45
N PRO A 23 9.17 -24.86 8.36
CA PRO A 23 10.05 -23.73 8.04
C PRO A 23 11.15 -24.01 6.99
N PHE A 24 11.55 -25.27 6.80
CA PHE A 24 12.50 -25.65 5.75
C PHE A 24 11.95 -25.43 4.34
N MET A 25 10.62 -25.47 4.15
CA MET A 25 9.98 -25.29 2.85
C MET A 25 10.08 -23.85 2.33
N LEU A 26 10.37 -22.85 3.17
CA LEU A 26 10.32 -21.42 2.86
C LEU A 26 11.17 -21.01 1.63
N ALA A 27 12.22 -21.75 1.30
CA ALA A 27 13.01 -21.52 0.09
C ALA A 27 12.17 -21.64 -1.20
N ILE A 28 11.23 -22.59 -1.27
CA ILE A 28 10.44 -22.86 -2.47
C ILE A 28 9.49 -21.70 -2.83
N PRO A 29 8.59 -21.22 -1.95
CA PRO A 29 7.80 -20.03 -2.24
C PRO A 29 8.69 -18.79 -2.42
N THR A 30 9.88 -18.72 -1.82
CA THR A 30 10.80 -17.59 -2.05
C THR A 30 11.30 -17.56 -3.50
N LEU A 31 11.67 -18.71 -4.07
CA LEU A 31 12.09 -18.80 -5.48
C LEU A 31 10.91 -18.53 -6.44
N LEU A 32 9.73 -19.09 -6.16
CA LEU A 32 8.52 -18.85 -6.97
C LEU A 32 8.08 -17.38 -6.91
N ALA A 33 8.18 -16.74 -5.74
CA ALA A 33 7.90 -15.31 -5.55
C ALA A 33 8.73 -14.43 -6.47
N TRP A 34 10.03 -14.69 -6.58
CA TRP A 34 10.96 -13.93 -7.43
C TRP A 34 10.87 -14.32 -8.92
N LEU A 35 10.36 -15.51 -9.24
CA LEU A 35 10.04 -15.91 -10.62
C LEU A 35 8.85 -15.13 -11.20
N VAL A 36 7.82 -14.83 -10.40
CA VAL A 36 6.63 -14.06 -10.84
C VAL A 36 6.98 -12.69 -11.47
N PRO A 37 7.71 -11.76 -10.83
CA PRO A 37 8.03 -10.46 -11.42
C PRO A 37 8.91 -10.57 -12.66
N LEU A 38 9.78 -11.58 -12.76
CA LEU A 38 10.59 -11.84 -13.95
C LEU A 38 9.70 -12.25 -15.15
N LEU A 39 8.79 -13.20 -14.94
CA LEU A 39 7.81 -13.62 -15.96
C LEU A 39 6.80 -12.52 -16.31
N MET A 40 6.46 -11.65 -15.35
CA MET A 40 5.54 -10.53 -15.55
C MET A 40 6.20 -9.26 -16.09
N TRP A 41 7.54 -9.16 -16.15
CA TRP A 41 8.24 -7.89 -16.36
C TRP A 41 7.76 -7.08 -17.58
N ARG A 42 7.58 -7.74 -18.72
CA ARG A 42 7.08 -7.14 -19.98
C ARG A 42 5.59 -6.76 -19.95
N ASN A 43 4.83 -7.24 -18.96
CA ASN A 43 3.41 -6.97 -18.75
C ASN A 43 3.15 -5.90 -17.67
N LEU A 44 4.19 -5.41 -16.97
CA LEU A 44 4.04 -4.38 -15.94
C LEU A 44 3.76 -3.00 -16.56
N GLY A 45 2.91 -2.21 -15.90
CA GLY A 45 2.70 -0.81 -16.28
C GLY A 45 4.00 -0.01 -16.19
N LYS A 46 4.25 0.89 -17.15
CA LYS A 46 5.53 1.62 -17.30
C LYS A 46 5.98 2.35 -16.02
N GLY A 47 5.05 2.86 -15.21
CA GLY A 47 5.35 3.47 -13.90
C GLY A 47 5.87 2.45 -12.88
N ALA A 48 5.15 1.32 -12.71
CA ALA A 48 5.54 0.26 -11.77
C ALA A 48 6.88 -0.39 -12.16
N CYS A 49 7.15 -0.57 -13.46
CA CYS A 49 8.43 -1.06 -13.96
C CYS A 49 9.59 -0.11 -13.62
N LYS A 50 9.44 1.21 -13.84
CA LYS A 50 10.44 2.22 -13.45
C LYS A 50 10.68 2.24 -11.94
N GLN A 51 9.62 2.25 -11.13
CA GLN A 51 9.70 2.27 -9.67
C GLN A 51 10.38 1.00 -9.11
N ALA A 52 9.99 -0.18 -9.59
CA ALA A 52 10.62 -1.43 -9.18
C ALA A 52 12.11 -1.47 -9.57
N SER A 53 12.46 -1.04 -10.79
CA SER A 53 13.86 -0.97 -11.25
C SER A 53 14.71 -0.08 -10.34
N LEU A 54 14.22 1.13 -10.02
CA LEU A 54 14.93 2.09 -9.16
C LEU A 54 15.14 1.53 -7.74
N LEU A 55 14.12 0.92 -7.14
CA LEU A 55 14.20 0.34 -5.80
C LEU A 55 15.16 -0.86 -5.72
N VAL A 56 15.15 -1.73 -6.74
CA VAL A 56 16.11 -2.84 -6.84
C VAL A 56 17.54 -2.31 -6.98
N ILE A 57 17.78 -1.31 -7.84
CA ILE A 57 19.12 -0.74 -8.04
C ILE A 57 19.65 -0.14 -6.72
N ILE A 58 18.86 0.69 -6.03
CA ILE A 58 19.31 1.31 -4.77
C ILE A 58 19.49 0.24 -3.68
N GLY A 59 18.55 -0.70 -3.55
CA GLY A 59 18.63 -1.79 -2.57
C GLY A 59 19.85 -2.71 -2.79
N CYS A 60 20.13 -3.12 -4.03
CA CYS A 60 21.32 -3.90 -4.36
C CYS A 60 22.62 -3.10 -4.10
N THR A 61 22.65 -1.80 -4.40
CA THR A 61 23.80 -0.93 -4.10
C THR A 61 24.06 -0.85 -2.59
N ALA A 62 22.99 -0.67 -1.80
CA ALA A 62 23.06 -0.62 -0.35
C ALA A 62 23.47 -1.96 0.29
N LEU A 63 22.97 -3.08 -0.23
CA LEU A 63 23.38 -4.43 0.19
C LEU A 63 24.85 -4.71 -0.15
N PHE A 64 25.32 -4.33 -1.34
CA PHE A 64 26.71 -4.50 -1.75
C PHE A 64 27.67 -3.67 -0.88
N PHE A 65 27.35 -2.39 -0.67
CA PHE A 65 28.10 -1.52 0.23
C PHE A 65 28.18 -2.08 1.65
N SER A 66 27.08 -2.63 2.17
CA SER A 66 27.07 -3.24 3.50
C SER A 66 27.89 -4.52 3.60
N ALA A 67 27.81 -5.40 2.58
CA ALA A 67 28.62 -6.62 2.52
C ALA A 67 30.13 -6.31 2.43
N HIS A 68 30.51 -5.27 1.67
CA HIS A 68 31.89 -4.76 1.63
C HIS A 68 32.37 -4.28 3.03
N GLN A 69 31.45 -3.79 3.85
CA GLN A 69 31.72 -3.28 5.20
C GLN A 69 31.50 -4.36 6.29
N GLY A 70 31.51 -5.64 5.92
CA GLY A 70 31.43 -6.78 6.84
C GLY A 70 30.03 -7.13 7.36
N VAL A 71 28.99 -6.36 7.03
CA VAL A 71 27.63 -6.56 7.53
C VAL A 71 26.78 -7.30 6.49
N PHE A 72 26.42 -8.55 6.78
CA PHE A 72 25.55 -9.36 5.92
C PHE A 72 24.30 -9.83 6.66
N LEU A 73 23.13 -9.32 6.23
CA LEU A 73 21.83 -9.62 6.85
C LEU A 73 21.26 -11.01 6.53
N GLY A 74 21.94 -11.82 5.71
CA GLY A 74 21.49 -13.17 5.36
C GLY A 74 20.45 -13.23 4.24
N TRP A 75 20.56 -14.25 3.38
CA TRP A 75 19.69 -14.45 2.21
C TRP A 75 18.19 -14.50 2.55
N LYS A 76 17.82 -15.03 3.73
CA LYS A 76 16.44 -15.05 4.24
C LYS A 76 15.88 -13.64 4.46
N GLN A 77 16.68 -12.73 5.02
CA GLN A 77 16.27 -11.34 5.26
C GLN A 77 16.16 -10.53 3.96
N ILE A 78 17.00 -10.86 2.97
CA ILE A 78 17.00 -10.21 1.65
C ILE A 78 15.79 -10.63 0.82
N PHE A 79 15.57 -11.94 0.64
CA PHE A 79 14.57 -12.43 -0.31
C PHE A 79 13.21 -12.80 0.31
N ALA A 80 13.16 -13.21 1.59
CA ALA A 80 11.96 -13.77 2.22
C ALA A 80 11.28 -12.85 3.26
N ALA A 81 11.89 -11.74 3.67
CA ALA A 81 11.26 -10.77 4.60
C ALA A 81 9.93 -10.19 4.07
N ASN A 82 9.71 -10.28 2.75
CA ASN A 82 8.57 -9.69 2.05
C ASN A 82 7.59 -10.76 1.52
N LEU A 83 7.82 -12.04 1.87
CA LEU A 83 6.94 -13.17 1.57
C LEU A 83 5.64 -13.24 2.40
N PRO A 84 5.61 -12.85 3.69
CA PRO A 84 4.35 -12.72 4.42
C PRO A 84 3.41 -11.77 3.69
N LEU A 85 3.96 -10.68 3.16
CA LEU A 85 3.28 -9.73 2.30
C LEU A 85 3.11 -10.16 0.85
N LEU A 86 3.52 -11.39 0.49
CA LEU A 86 3.13 -12.10 -0.74
C LEU A 86 2.04 -13.16 -0.56
N ALA A 87 1.87 -13.68 0.66
CA ALA A 87 0.75 -14.55 1.05
C ALA A 87 -0.44 -13.86 1.76
N MET A 88 -0.22 -12.70 2.40
CA MET A 88 -1.21 -11.64 2.71
C MET A 88 -2.08 -10.76 1.58
N PHE A 89 -1.75 -9.89 -0.60
CA PHE A 89 -1.65 -10.23 -2.09
C PHE A 89 -2.65 -11.22 -2.77
N VAL A 90 -2.26 -12.48 -2.97
CA VAL A 90 -3.06 -13.54 -3.59
C VAL A 90 -4.47 -13.69 -2.98
N ALA A 91 -4.59 -13.88 -1.66
CA ALA A 91 -5.85 -14.16 -0.96
C ALA A 91 -7.04 -13.23 -1.28
N VAL A 92 -6.95 -11.90 -1.14
CA VAL A 92 -8.11 -11.02 -1.51
C VAL A 92 -8.17 -10.73 -3.02
N SER A 93 -7.08 -10.94 -3.77
CA SER A 93 -7.21 -11.01 -5.24
C SER A 93 -8.17 -12.14 -5.65
N PHE A 94 -8.23 -13.22 -4.85
CA PHE A 94 -9.18 -14.33 -5.03
C PHE A 94 -10.59 -13.96 -4.53
N LEU A 95 -10.72 -13.35 -3.34
CA LEU A 95 -12.02 -12.87 -2.82
C LEU A 95 -12.69 -11.83 -3.73
N ALA A 96 -11.92 -10.99 -4.44
CA ALA A 96 -12.46 -10.05 -5.40
C ALA A 96 -13.20 -10.71 -6.59
N MET A 97 -12.97 -12.02 -6.83
CA MET A 97 -13.61 -12.77 -7.93
C MET A 97 -15.01 -13.28 -7.60
N THR A 98 -15.47 -13.24 -6.34
CA THR A 98 -16.81 -13.71 -5.95
C THR A 98 -17.89 -12.62 -6.01
N ASN A 99 -17.53 -11.39 -6.39
CA ASN A 99 -18.42 -10.24 -6.40
C ASN A 99 -19.40 -10.26 -7.59
N THR A 100 -20.64 -10.69 -7.36
CA THR A 100 -21.75 -10.61 -8.31
C THR A 100 -22.25 -9.17 -8.49
N GLY A 101 -22.61 -8.80 -9.72
CA GLY A 101 -23.21 -7.49 -10.00
C GLY A 101 -24.67 -7.46 -9.56
N ILE A 102 -25.03 -6.54 -8.66
CA ILE A 102 -26.42 -6.31 -8.25
C ILE A 102 -27.00 -5.18 -9.09
N GLU A 103 -27.80 -5.52 -10.10
CA GLU A 103 -28.59 -4.56 -10.87
C GLU A 103 -29.85 -4.17 -10.08
N ASP A 104 -29.91 -2.92 -9.63
CA ASP A 104 -31.07 -2.32 -8.99
C ASP A 104 -31.31 -0.93 -9.61
N HIS A 105 -32.41 -0.84 -10.37
CA HIS A 105 -32.77 0.36 -11.14
C HIS A 105 -33.24 1.53 -10.26
N SER A 106 -33.47 1.33 -8.96
CA SER A 106 -33.87 2.39 -8.05
C SER A 106 -32.64 3.14 -7.51
N LEU A 107 -32.37 4.34 -8.03
CA LEU A 107 -31.32 5.21 -7.49
C LEU A 107 -31.94 6.21 -6.49
N PRO A 108 -31.51 6.22 -5.20
CA PRO A 108 -31.88 7.29 -4.29
C PRO A 108 -31.36 8.64 -4.82
N LYS A 109 -32.07 9.72 -4.51
CA LYS A 109 -31.78 11.08 -5.00
C LYS A 109 -31.52 12.04 -3.82
N GLY A 110 -30.87 13.18 -4.10
CA GLY A 110 -30.62 14.22 -3.11
C GLY A 110 -29.60 13.83 -2.03
N LYS A 111 -29.68 14.47 -0.85
CA LYS A 111 -28.70 14.32 0.24
C LYS A 111 -28.58 12.89 0.77
N SER A 112 -29.69 12.14 0.82
CA SER A 112 -29.68 10.74 1.27
C SER A 112 -28.84 9.85 0.35
N ALA A 113 -28.84 10.11 -0.96
CA ALA A 113 -28.00 9.37 -1.92
C ALA A 113 -26.49 9.56 -1.65
N VAL A 114 -26.10 10.75 -1.19
CA VAL A 114 -24.71 11.07 -0.80
C VAL A 114 -24.31 10.23 0.41
N ILE A 115 -25.16 10.17 1.44
CA ILE A 115 -24.90 9.39 2.66
C ILE A 115 -24.90 7.88 2.36
N ILE A 116 -25.90 7.36 1.63
CA ILE A 116 -26.01 5.95 1.24
C ILE A 116 -24.81 5.52 0.39
N THR A 117 -24.37 6.37 -0.55
CA THR A 117 -23.14 6.11 -1.33
C THR A 117 -21.92 6.09 -0.43
N ALA A 118 -21.75 7.06 0.48
CA ALA A 118 -20.60 7.11 1.37
C ALA A 118 -20.52 5.88 2.29
N VAL A 119 -21.60 5.59 3.01
CA VAL A 119 -21.67 4.48 3.97
C VAL A 119 -21.59 3.13 3.24
N GLY A 120 -22.31 2.96 2.13
CA GLY A 120 -22.26 1.74 1.32
C GLY A 120 -20.88 1.50 0.71
N THR A 121 -20.24 2.52 0.14
CA THR A 121 -18.87 2.41 -0.41
C THR A 121 -17.84 2.14 0.67
N HIS A 122 -18.02 2.69 1.87
CA HIS A 122 -17.12 2.47 3.00
C HIS A 122 -17.26 1.06 3.58
N LEU A 123 -18.48 0.61 3.89
CA LEU A 123 -18.74 -0.69 4.50
C LEU A 123 -18.50 -1.86 3.52
N LEU A 124 -18.99 -1.76 2.28
CA LEU A 124 -18.73 -2.79 1.28
C LEU A 124 -17.28 -2.70 0.77
N GLY A 125 -16.71 -1.50 0.62
CA GLY A 125 -15.30 -1.32 0.27
C GLY A 125 -14.36 -1.93 1.30
N ALA A 126 -14.74 -1.89 2.57
CA ALA A 126 -14.02 -2.58 3.63
C ALA A 126 -14.02 -4.11 3.52
N ILE A 127 -14.80 -4.72 2.61
CA ILE A 127 -14.94 -6.17 2.40
C ILE A 127 -14.52 -6.58 0.99
N ILE A 128 -15.11 -6.00 -0.06
CA ILE A 128 -14.87 -6.34 -1.47
C ILE A 128 -13.75 -5.49 -2.13
N ASN A 129 -13.03 -4.67 -1.35
CA ASN A 129 -11.92 -3.83 -1.80
C ASN A 129 -12.32 -2.96 -3.02
N LEU A 130 -11.40 -2.75 -3.97
CA LEU A 130 -11.53 -1.82 -5.11
C LEU A 130 -12.76 -2.11 -5.98
N SER A 131 -13.28 -3.34 -5.97
CA SER A 131 -14.51 -3.72 -6.65
C SER A 131 -15.72 -2.90 -6.20
N VAL A 132 -15.73 -2.33 -4.99
CA VAL A 132 -16.80 -1.41 -4.56
C VAL A 132 -16.88 -0.15 -5.44
N LEU A 133 -15.73 0.34 -5.94
CA LEU A 133 -15.69 1.49 -6.85
C LEU A 133 -16.33 1.14 -8.19
N PHE A 134 -16.35 -0.14 -8.56
CA PHE A 134 -17.03 -0.64 -9.74
C PHE A 134 -18.53 -0.85 -9.48
N VAL A 135 -18.91 -1.50 -8.37
CA VAL A 135 -20.31 -1.70 -7.98
C VAL A 135 -21.07 -0.38 -7.85
N PHE A 136 -20.53 0.60 -7.10
CA PHE A 136 -21.18 1.90 -6.99
C PHE A 136 -20.89 2.81 -8.18
N GLY A 137 -19.69 2.75 -8.77
CA GLY A 137 -19.34 3.59 -9.92
C GLY A 137 -20.18 3.28 -11.16
N ASP A 138 -20.39 2.01 -11.48
CA ASP A 138 -21.22 1.59 -12.63
C ASP A 138 -22.70 1.92 -12.37
N ARG A 139 -23.16 1.81 -11.11
CA ARG A 139 -24.51 2.23 -10.66
C ARG A 139 -24.72 3.75 -10.66
N LEU A 140 -23.65 4.55 -10.62
CA LEU A 140 -23.69 6.02 -10.51
C LEU A 140 -23.33 6.78 -11.80
N GLN A 141 -22.56 6.17 -12.69
CA GLN A 141 -22.12 6.79 -13.95
C GLN A 141 -23.28 7.02 -14.93
N LYS A 142 -23.05 7.95 -15.88
CA LYS A 142 -23.86 8.06 -17.09
C LYS A 142 -22.96 8.12 -18.30
N LYS A 143 -23.20 7.28 -19.30
CA LYS A 143 -22.39 7.15 -20.53
C LYS A 143 -20.89 6.93 -20.25
N GLY A 144 -20.56 6.19 -19.19
CA GLY A 144 -19.17 5.91 -18.78
C GLY A 144 -18.47 7.06 -18.06
N ILE A 145 -19.21 8.07 -17.57
CA ILE A 145 -18.65 9.24 -16.88
C ILE A 145 -19.27 9.40 -15.49
N LEU A 146 -18.43 9.65 -14.49
CA LEU A 146 -18.84 10.04 -13.13
C LEU A 146 -18.74 11.57 -12.95
N THR A 147 -19.68 12.15 -12.20
CA THR A 147 -19.58 13.55 -11.77
C THR A 147 -18.47 13.74 -10.73
N ARG A 148 -17.96 14.97 -10.60
CA ARG A 148 -16.94 15.34 -9.60
C ARG A 148 -17.32 14.89 -8.18
N THR A 149 -18.57 15.08 -7.78
CA THR A 149 -19.06 14.69 -6.45
C THR A 149 -19.06 13.18 -6.25
N GLN A 150 -19.46 12.40 -7.27
CA GLN A 150 -19.42 10.94 -7.23
C GLN A 150 -17.96 10.43 -7.16
N MET A 151 -17.05 10.98 -7.97
CA MET A 151 -15.63 10.61 -7.90
C MET A 151 -15.01 10.91 -6.53
N ILE A 152 -15.30 12.09 -5.95
CA ILE A 152 -14.83 12.49 -4.62
C ILE A 152 -15.35 11.52 -3.54
N ILE A 153 -16.65 11.22 -3.53
CA ILE A 153 -17.24 10.45 -2.44
C ILE A 153 -16.83 8.98 -2.50
N LEU A 154 -16.79 8.40 -3.71
CA LEU A 154 -16.32 7.03 -3.91
C LEU A 154 -14.86 6.89 -3.46
N ALA A 155 -13.97 7.79 -3.92
CA ALA A 155 -12.56 7.75 -3.56
C ALA A 155 -12.32 7.92 -2.05
N ARG A 156 -12.95 8.91 -1.40
CA ARG A 156 -12.72 9.21 0.01
C ARG A 156 -13.34 8.17 0.94
N SER A 157 -14.59 7.76 0.71
CA SER A 157 -15.26 6.75 1.53
C SER A 157 -14.62 5.37 1.41
N PHE A 158 -14.10 5.03 0.22
CA PHE A 158 -13.24 3.87 0.05
C PHE A 158 -11.92 4.02 0.83
N CYS A 159 -11.14 5.08 0.58
CA CYS A 159 -9.81 5.20 1.21
C CYS A 159 -9.86 5.32 2.74
N SER A 160 -10.92 5.90 3.33
CA SER A 160 -11.07 5.92 4.79
C SER A 160 -11.36 4.55 5.41
N ALA A 161 -11.84 3.57 4.63
CA ALA A 161 -12.03 2.21 5.13
C ALA A 161 -10.68 1.55 5.47
N ALA A 162 -9.56 1.95 4.85
CA ALA A 162 -8.24 1.39 5.10
C ALA A 162 -7.74 1.55 6.56
N TRP A 163 -8.35 2.43 7.37
CA TRP A 163 -8.04 2.60 8.79
C TRP A 163 -8.54 1.45 9.68
N TRP A 164 -9.60 0.74 9.27
CA TRP A 164 -10.24 -0.31 10.09
C TRP A 164 -10.56 -1.60 9.33
N SER A 165 -10.63 -1.55 8.01
CA SER A 165 -11.05 -2.64 7.12
C SER A 165 -10.16 -3.88 7.27
N PRO A 166 -10.74 -5.10 7.18
CA PRO A 166 -9.97 -6.32 7.06
C PRO A 166 -9.43 -6.64 5.65
N PHE A 167 -9.59 -5.76 4.64
CA PHE A 167 -9.42 -6.14 3.23
C PHE A 167 -8.91 -4.97 2.30
N PHE A 168 -7.82 -4.27 2.67
CA PHE A 168 -7.03 -3.27 1.88
C PHE A 168 -5.54 -3.69 1.77
N ILE A 169 -4.55 -2.87 1.39
CA ILE A 169 -3.12 -3.27 1.53
C ILE A 169 -2.42 -2.56 2.71
N ALA A 170 -2.94 -1.40 3.11
CA ALA A 170 -2.29 -0.47 4.03
C ALA A 170 -1.90 -1.08 5.39
N THR A 171 -2.86 -1.71 6.08
CA THR A 171 -2.70 -2.23 7.45
C THR A 171 -1.59 -3.26 7.55
N GLY A 172 -1.50 -4.22 6.64
CA GLY A 172 -0.50 -5.26 6.73
C GLY A 172 0.91 -4.84 6.28
N VAL A 173 0.99 -3.85 5.40
CA VAL A 173 2.24 -3.11 5.15
C VAL A 173 2.67 -2.42 6.45
N ALA A 174 1.76 -1.76 7.17
CA ALA A 174 2.07 -1.22 8.50
C ALA A 174 2.47 -2.32 9.49
N LEU A 175 1.78 -3.46 9.55
CA LEU A 175 2.10 -4.60 10.44
C LEU A 175 3.50 -5.19 10.20
N THR A 176 3.98 -5.21 8.95
CA THR A 176 5.32 -5.74 8.63
C THR A 176 6.43 -4.74 8.90
N TYR A 177 6.11 -3.44 8.85
CA TYR A 177 7.03 -2.33 9.12
C TYR A 177 6.88 -1.73 10.55
N ALA A 178 5.96 -2.26 11.36
CA ALA A 178 5.71 -1.99 12.77
C ALA A 178 5.14 -3.27 13.46
N PRO A 179 5.98 -4.30 13.71
CA PRO A 179 5.55 -5.59 14.23
C PRO A 179 5.08 -5.50 15.70
N GLY A 180 3.80 -5.78 15.94
CA GLY A 180 3.16 -5.74 17.27
C GLY A 180 1.70 -5.29 17.24
N MET A 181 1.29 -4.60 16.18
CA MET A 181 -0.11 -4.23 15.92
C MET A 181 -1.01 -5.48 15.73
N SER A 182 -2.28 -5.40 16.14
CA SER A 182 -3.23 -6.53 16.03
C SER A 182 -3.74 -6.73 14.59
N TRP A 183 -3.74 -7.99 14.13
CA TRP A 183 -3.42 -8.25 12.72
C TRP A 183 -4.60 -8.34 11.75
N GLN A 184 -5.66 -9.07 12.11
CA GLN A 184 -6.77 -9.79 11.38
C GLN A 184 -7.19 -9.39 9.93
N LYS A 185 -6.37 -8.69 9.16
CA LYS A 185 -6.78 -7.63 8.24
C LYS A 185 -5.74 -7.40 7.13
N THR A 186 -6.21 -7.46 5.87
CA THR A 186 -5.90 -6.57 4.72
C THR A 186 -5.11 -7.17 3.51
N PHE A 187 -5.80 -7.44 2.36
CA PHE A 187 -5.28 -7.54 0.94
C PHE A 187 -6.34 -6.93 -0.07
N VAL A 188 -6.22 -6.75 -1.41
CA VAL A 188 -5.16 -6.38 -2.41
C VAL A 188 -5.75 -6.17 -3.85
N SER A 189 -5.05 -5.47 -4.78
CA SER A 189 -4.68 -5.97 -6.18
C SER A 189 -3.84 -4.99 -7.03
N SER A 190 -2.50 -5.19 -7.11
CA SER A 190 -1.58 -4.75 -8.21
C SER A 190 -0.07 -4.71 -7.86
N GLN A 191 0.30 -4.60 -6.58
CA GLN A 191 1.65 -4.11 -6.18
C GLN A 191 2.76 -5.18 -6.08
N PHE A 192 2.50 -6.43 -6.45
CA PHE A 192 3.41 -7.60 -6.31
C PHE A 192 4.90 -7.30 -6.57
N THR A 193 5.24 -6.74 -7.74
CA THR A 193 6.65 -6.46 -8.11
C THR A 193 7.23 -5.26 -7.37
N LEU A 194 6.42 -4.23 -7.10
CA LEU A 194 6.85 -3.08 -6.27
C LEU A 194 7.19 -3.53 -4.86
N PHE A 195 6.49 -4.56 -4.36
CA PHE A 195 6.66 -5.04 -3.00
C PHE A 195 7.99 -5.80 -2.81
N LEU A 196 8.31 -6.72 -3.72
CA LEU A 196 9.61 -7.42 -3.70
C LEU A 196 10.78 -6.44 -3.89
N ALA A 197 10.62 -5.42 -4.75
CA ALA A 197 11.61 -4.36 -4.95
C ALA A 197 11.79 -3.46 -3.70
N ALA A 198 10.69 -3.04 -3.07
CA ALA A 198 10.70 -2.30 -1.81
C ALA A 198 11.31 -3.12 -0.66
N GLY A 199 11.17 -4.45 -0.71
CA GLY A 199 11.82 -5.37 0.20
C GLY A 199 13.35 -5.35 0.12
N VAL A 200 13.90 -5.49 -1.09
CA VAL A 200 15.36 -5.40 -1.33
C VAL A 200 15.90 -4.01 -0.96
N PHE A 201 15.13 -2.95 -1.24
CA PHE A 201 15.44 -1.60 -0.76
C PHE A 201 15.52 -1.53 0.77
N SER A 202 14.48 -2.00 1.48
CA SER A 202 14.37 -1.89 2.93
C SER A 202 15.46 -2.67 3.66
N THR A 203 15.74 -3.91 3.22
CA THR A 203 16.86 -4.70 3.75
C THR A 203 18.20 -4.05 3.40
N GLY A 204 18.35 -3.41 2.23
CA GLY A 204 19.53 -2.62 1.87
C GLY A 204 19.78 -1.43 2.80
N ILE A 205 18.77 -0.60 3.07
CA ILE A 205 18.89 0.53 4.02
C ILE A 205 19.20 0.02 5.43
N LYS A 206 18.51 -1.02 5.91
CA LYS A 206 18.83 -1.64 7.20
C LYS A 206 20.28 -2.14 7.26
N SER A 207 20.79 -2.63 6.14
CA SER A 207 22.20 -3.02 6.01
C SER A 207 23.13 -1.81 6.21
N ILE A 208 22.86 -0.66 5.56
CA ILE A 208 23.63 0.59 5.76
C ILE A 208 23.56 1.07 7.22
N THR A 209 22.39 1.06 7.87
CA THR A 209 22.25 1.55 9.25
C THR A 209 23.01 0.70 10.27
N HIS A 210 23.22 -0.59 9.99
CA HIS A 210 24.09 -1.46 10.80
C HIS A 210 25.60 -1.21 10.58
N VAL A 211 26.02 -0.64 9.43
CA VAL A 211 27.43 -0.30 9.16
C VAL A 211 27.81 1.06 9.75
N TYR A 212 26.94 2.04 9.60
CA TYR A 212 27.15 3.40 10.13
C TYR A 212 26.16 3.69 11.26
N PRO A 213 26.21 2.96 12.39
CA PRO A 213 25.32 3.24 13.50
C PRO A 213 25.45 4.71 13.90
N ALA A 214 26.67 5.27 14.00
CA ALA A 214 26.90 6.68 14.33
C ALA A 214 26.27 7.74 13.38
N LEU A 215 25.80 7.38 12.19
CA LEU A 215 25.05 8.29 11.28
C LEU A 215 23.53 8.13 11.36
N PHE A 216 23.04 7.04 11.96
CA PHE A 216 21.61 6.71 12.05
C PHE A 216 21.15 6.45 13.50
N SER A 217 22.07 6.49 14.47
CA SER A 217 21.84 6.45 15.92
C SER A 217 21.33 7.81 16.37
N LEU A 218 20.05 8.04 16.08
CA LEU A 218 19.27 9.16 16.61
C LEU A 218 18.87 8.89 18.08
N GLU A 219 19.86 8.43 18.87
CA GLU A 219 19.72 8.08 20.28
C GLU A 219 19.35 9.33 21.08
N GLY A 220 18.15 9.31 21.67
CA GLY A 220 17.63 10.40 22.49
C GLY A 220 16.80 11.45 21.74
N THR A 221 16.72 11.45 20.40
CA THR A 221 15.74 12.31 19.70
C THR A 221 14.41 11.57 19.57
N ALA A 222 13.41 11.95 20.35
CA ALA A 222 12.07 11.40 20.23
C ALA A 222 11.46 11.68 18.84
N PHE A 223 10.55 10.81 18.37
CA PHE A 223 9.78 11.01 17.14
C PHE A 223 8.71 12.10 17.35
N THR A 224 9.15 13.37 17.39
CA THR A 224 8.29 14.51 17.76
C THR A 224 7.07 14.66 16.84
N PRO A 225 5.94 15.24 17.33
CA PRO A 225 4.78 15.52 16.49
C PRO A 225 5.07 16.42 15.28
N VAL A 226 6.09 17.29 15.36
CA VAL A 226 6.58 18.09 14.22
C VAL A 226 7.24 17.20 13.17
N LEU A 227 8.13 16.28 13.59
CA LEU A 227 8.77 15.34 12.69
C LEU A 227 7.76 14.37 12.06
N PHE A 228 6.79 13.87 12.84
CA PHE A 228 5.64 13.12 12.34
C PHE A 228 4.88 13.90 11.26
N SER A 229 4.55 15.17 11.51
CA SER A 229 3.78 16.01 10.58
C SER A 229 4.54 16.27 9.28
N VAL A 230 5.84 16.56 9.36
CA VAL A 230 6.73 16.75 8.19
C VAL A 230 6.84 15.46 7.37
N VAL A 231 7.10 14.32 8.00
CA VAL A 231 7.20 13.02 7.32
C VAL A 231 5.86 12.65 6.67
N LEU A 232 4.74 12.83 7.37
CA LEU A 232 3.40 12.61 6.83
C LEU A 232 3.14 13.46 5.58
N GLY A 233 3.46 14.76 5.64
CA GLY A 233 3.30 15.69 4.51
C GLY A 233 4.15 15.31 3.30
N LEU A 234 5.42 14.95 3.53
CA LEU A 234 6.33 14.46 2.49
C LEU A 234 5.81 13.18 1.84
N MET A 235 5.38 12.19 2.63
CA MET A 235 4.84 10.93 2.10
C MET A 235 3.55 11.16 1.30
N ILE A 236 2.67 12.09 1.71
CA ILE A 236 1.45 12.45 0.98
C ILE A 236 1.79 13.13 -0.36
N GLY A 237 2.73 14.08 -0.37
CA GLY A 237 3.18 14.73 -1.61
C GLY A 237 3.78 13.73 -2.60
N ILE A 238 4.66 12.86 -2.11
CA ILE A 238 5.28 11.74 -2.86
C ILE A 238 4.20 10.77 -3.38
N GLY A 239 3.18 10.47 -2.56
CA GLY A 239 2.02 9.66 -2.92
C GLY A 239 1.17 10.26 -4.05
N ILE A 240 0.91 11.57 -3.99
CA ILE A 240 0.15 12.29 -5.04
C ILE A 240 0.94 12.38 -6.34
N MET A 241 2.27 12.48 -6.28
CA MET A 241 3.16 12.36 -7.46
C MET A 241 3.20 10.92 -8.05
N GLY A 242 2.52 9.96 -7.44
CA GLY A 242 2.33 8.62 -7.98
C GLY A 242 3.38 7.58 -7.56
N VAL A 243 4.25 7.90 -6.59
CA VAL A 243 4.99 6.88 -5.86
C VAL A 243 3.98 6.12 -4.99
N HIS A 244 3.95 4.80 -5.08
CA HIS A 244 2.95 4.03 -4.35
C HIS A 244 3.22 4.09 -2.83
N PRO A 245 2.22 4.35 -1.94
CA PRO A 245 2.48 4.55 -0.51
C PRO A 245 3.25 3.43 0.21
N VAL A 246 3.11 2.17 -0.24
CA VAL A 246 4.01 1.03 0.08
C VAL A 246 5.49 1.43 0.08
N VAL A 247 5.92 2.06 -1.00
CA VAL A 247 7.31 2.41 -1.27
C VAL A 247 7.76 3.46 -0.26
N SER A 248 6.96 4.50 -0.05
CA SER A 248 7.20 5.49 0.99
C SER A 248 7.34 4.85 2.38
N ILE A 249 6.46 3.90 2.73
CA ILE A 249 6.50 3.20 4.03
C ILE A 249 7.77 2.34 4.16
N ALA A 250 8.11 1.55 3.13
CA ALA A 250 9.28 0.68 3.12
C ALA A 250 10.61 1.45 3.14
N ILE A 251 10.62 2.70 2.65
CA ILE A 251 11.74 3.64 2.78
C ILE A 251 11.79 4.24 4.20
N VAL A 252 10.67 4.75 4.69
CA VAL A 252 10.60 5.53 5.95
C VAL A 252 10.75 4.65 7.20
N SER A 253 10.19 3.44 7.22
CA SER A 253 10.27 2.52 8.36
C SER A 253 11.69 2.26 8.88
N PRO A 254 12.65 1.74 8.08
CA PRO A 254 14.01 1.48 8.57
C PRO A 254 14.80 2.75 8.95
N LEU A 255 14.34 3.93 8.51
CA LEU A 255 14.93 5.23 8.87
C LEU A 255 14.36 5.80 10.17
N LEU A 256 13.10 5.50 10.52
CA LEU A 256 12.47 5.94 11.77
C LEU A 256 12.69 4.96 12.93
N LEU A 257 12.76 3.65 12.69
CA LEU A 257 12.91 2.63 13.75
C LEU A 257 14.04 2.89 14.78
N PRO A 258 15.20 3.51 14.44
CA PRO A 258 16.21 3.90 15.44
C PRO A 258 15.78 4.94 16.48
N LEU A 259 14.69 5.68 16.26
CA LEU A 259 14.20 6.76 17.16
C LEU A 259 13.55 6.25 18.45
N ASN A 260 13.58 4.93 18.72
CA ASN A 260 13.07 4.29 19.94
C ASN A 260 11.63 4.72 20.31
N LEU A 261 10.75 4.69 19.30
CA LEU A 261 9.44 5.35 19.28
C LEU A 261 8.26 4.37 19.41
N ASP A 262 7.05 4.87 19.64
CA ASP A 262 5.86 4.03 19.68
C ASP A 262 5.50 3.45 18.29
N HIS A 263 5.49 2.13 18.18
CA HIS A 263 5.07 1.40 16.98
C HIS A 263 3.62 1.71 16.56
N SER A 264 2.76 2.13 17.50
CA SER A 264 1.39 2.55 17.23
C SER A 264 1.34 3.91 16.52
N GLN A 265 2.14 4.88 16.96
CA GLN A 265 2.39 6.15 16.27
C GLN A 265 2.97 5.94 14.85
N LEU A 266 3.91 5.00 14.69
CA LEU A 266 4.44 4.57 13.38
C LEU A 266 3.34 3.97 12.48
N GLY A 267 2.48 3.12 13.04
CA GLY A 267 1.31 2.57 12.35
C GLY A 267 0.31 3.66 11.92
N PHE A 268 0.05 4.62 12.81
CA PHE A 268 -0.84 5.76 12.57
C PHE A 268 -0.33 6.67 11.43
N LEU A 269 0.98 6.94 11.40
CA LEU A 269 1.67 7.63 10.29
C LEU A 269 1.39 6.91 8.96
N PHE A 270 1.63 5.60 8.91
CA PHE A 270 1.54 4.81 7.68
C PHE A 270 0.11 4.66 7.16
N LEU A 271 -0.87 4.39 8.03
CA LEU A 271 -2.29 4.30 7.65
C LEU A 271 -2.86 5.64 7.16
N SER A 272 -2.50 6.73 7.83
CA SER A 272 -2.89 8.09 7.45
C SER A 272 -2.29 8.51 6.12
N SER A 273 -0.97 8.36 6.00
CA SER A 273 -0.20 8.61 4.78
C SER A 273 -0.79 7.87 3.59
N TRP A 274 -1.08 6.58 3.75
CA TRP A 274 -1.72 5.77 2.71
C TRP A 274 -3.07 6.33 2.29
N SER A 275 -3.99 6.47 3.24
CA SER A 275 -5.40 6.80 2.96
C SER A 275 -5.55 8.16 2.27
N ILE A 276 -4.79 9.16 2.72
CA ILE A 276 -4.80 10.50 2.14
C ILE A 276 -4.16 10.46 0.74
N SER A 277 -3.01 9.79 0.59
CA SER A 277 -2.34 9.63 -0.72
C SER A 277 -3.23 8.94 -1.75
N THR A 278 -3.89 7.83 -1.40
CA THR A 278 -4.69 7.06 -2.36
C THR A 278 -5.97 7.79 -2.77
N ALA A 279 -6.57 8.58 -1.88
CA ALA A 279 -7.75 9.39 -2.18
C ALA A 279 -7.44 10.60 -3.10
N CYS A 280 -6.21 11.12 -3.04
CA CYS A 280 -5.82 12.37 -3.72
C CYS A 280 -4.98 12.16 -4.99
N GLY A 281 -4.20 11.07 -5.06
CA GLY A 281 -3.29 10.78 -6.16
C GLY A 281 -3.98 10.14 -7.37
N PRO A 282 -3.92 10.73 -8.58
CA PRO A 282 -4.54 10.16 -9.78
C PRO A 282 -3.82 8.90 -10.30
N LEU A 283 -2.60 8.65 -9.82
CA LEU A 283 -1.79 7.46 -10.13
C LEU A 283 -1.90 6.37 -9.05
N SER A 284 -2.74 6.56 -8.02
CA SER A 284 -3.09 5.49 -7.07
C SER A 284 -3.97 4.43 -7.73
N GLY A 285 -4.16 3.26 -7.11
CA GLY A 285 -5.11 2.26 -7.62
C GLY A 285 -6.55 2.79 -7.77
N VAL A 286 -6.94 3.73 -6.91
CA VAL A 286 -8.24 4.43 -6.96
C VAL A 286 -8.26 5.46 -8.08
N GLY A 287 -7.20 6.27 -8.19
CA GLY A 287 -7.06 7.27 -9.25
C GLY A 287 -7.07 6.63 -10.63
N LEU A 288 -6.29 5.56 -10.82
CA LEU A 288 -6.24 4.80 -12.08
C LEU A 288 -7.57 4.14 -12.42
N ALA A 289 -8.30 3.59 -11.44
CA ALA A 289 -9.65 3.07 -11.64
C ALA A 289 -10.63 4.16 -12.14
N LEU A 290 -10.61 5.34 -11.53
CA LEU A 290 -11.42 6.48 -11.96
C LEU A 290 -11.04 6.99 -13.35
N VAL A 291 -9.74 7.10 -13.65
CA VAL A 291 -9.22 7.57 -14.95
C VAL A 291 -9.57 6.57 -16.06
N SER A 292 -9.35 5.27 -15.85
CA SER A 292 -9.51 4.24 -16.89
C SER A 292 -10.95 3.80 -17.14
N ARG A 293 -11.80 3.72 -16.10
CA ARG A 293 -13.18 3.22 -16.22
C ARG A 293 -14.21 4.34 -16.35
N TYR A 294 -13.95 5.50 -15.77
CA TYR A 294 -14.92 6.62 -15.67
C TYR A 294 -14.43 7.93 -16.29
N GLN A 295 -13.39 7.86 -17.13
CA GLN A 295 -12.81 8.98 -17.89
C GLN A 295 -12.39 10.18 -17.03
N ALA A 296 -12.04 9.95 -15.76
CA ALA A 296 -11.64 11.02 -14.85
C ALA A 296 -10.36 11.73 -15.31
N SER A 297 -10.35 13.06 -15.30
CA SER A 297 -9.13 13.83 -15.56
C SER A 297 -8.13 13.70 -14.41
N PRO A 298 -6.87 13.26 -14.64
CA PRO A 298 -5.84 13.19 -13.59
C PRO A 298 -5.62 14.53 -12.87
N ARG A 299 -5.58 15.63 -13.63
CA ARG A 299 -5.48 16.99 -13.08
C ARG A 299 -6.72 17.37 -12.28
N GLY A 300 -7.91 16.98 -12.76
CA GLY A 300 -9.18 17.18 -12.08
C GLY A 300 -9.27 16.45 -10.73
N ILE A 301 -8.70 15.25 -10.60
CA ILE A 301 -8.62 14.51 -9.32
C ILE A 301 -7.80 15.30 -8.29
N ILE A 302 -6.61 15.79 -8.66
CA ILE A 302 -5.76 16.60 -7.76
C ILE A 302 -6.47 17.90 -7.37
N GLN A 303 -6.98 18.65 -8.35
CA GLN A 303 -7.72 19.91 -8.13
C GLN A 303 -8.98 19.72 -7.28
N SER A 304 -9.54 18.50 -7.22
CA SER A 304 -10.71 18.16 -6.41
C SER A 304 -10.37 17.71 -4.98
N ASN A 305 -9.12 17.37 -4.69
CA ASN A 305 -8.74 16.75 -3.42
C ASN A 305 -7.61 17.45 -2.67
N TRP A 306 -6.88 18.42 -3.23
CA TRP A 306 -5.79 19.11 -2.52
C TRP A 306 -6.23 19.76 -1.19
N HIS A 307 -7.38 20.43 -1.16
CA HIS A 307 -7.97 20.96 0.08
C HIS A 307 -8.16 19.87 1.15
N TYR A 308 -8.59 18.68 0.73
CA TYR A 308 -8.80 17.52 1.61
C TYR A 308 -7.48 16.89 2.05
N ALA A 309 -6.46 16.86 1.18
CA ALA A 309 -5.12 16.43 1.55
C ALA A 309 -4.54 17.31 2.68
N ILE A 310 -4.62 18.64 2.54
CA ILE A 310 -4.15 19.59 3.56
C ILE A 310 -4.99 19.48 4.84
N ALA A 311 -6.32 19.47 4.73
CA ALA A 311 -7.20 19.36 5.90
C ALA A 311 -6.97 18.05 6.67
N MET A 312 -6.86 16.90 5.98
CA MET A 312 -6.58 15.62 6.64
C MET A 312 -5.16 15.56 7.20
N TRP A 313 -4.16 16.12 6.52
CA TRP A 313 -2.79 16.22 7.04
C TRP A 313 -2.75 17.02 8.35
N ALA A 314 -3.45 18.17 8.40
CA ALA A 314 -3.57 18.98 9.61
C ALA A 314 -4.33 18.25 10.73
N ILE A 315 -5.46 17.62 10.42
CA ILE A 315 -6.27 16.84 11.39
C ILE A 315 -5.44 15.68 11.96
N VAL A 316 -4.76 14.90 11.13
CA VAL A 316 -3.92 13.77 11.57
C VAL A 316 -2.73 14.26 12.39
N SER A 317 -2.10 15.38 12.00
CA SER A 317 -1.02 15.99 12.79
C SER A 317 -1.50 16.47 14.17
N ALA A 318 -2.70 17.06 14.25
CA ALA A 318 -3.31 17.45 15.52
C ALA A 318 -3.68 16.22 16.37
N VAL A 319 -4.28 15.18 15.78
CA VAL A 319 -4.56 13.91 16.47
C VAL A 319 -3.27 13.28 16.99
N ASN A 320 -2.16 13.34 16.26
CA ASN A 320 -0.87 12.88 16.79
C ASN A 320 -0.51 13.62 18.10
N ILE A 321 -0.55 14.96 18.10
CA ILE A 321 -0.22 15.78 19.29
C ILE A 321 -1.08 15.42 20.53
N PHE A 322 -2.31 14.95 20.34
CA PHE A 322 -3.21 14.60 21.46
C PHE A 322 -3.12 13.14 21.94
N PHE A 323 -2.51 12.24 21.16
CA PHE A 323 -2.53 10.80 21.43
C PHE A 323 -1.13 10.14 21.47
N PHE A 324 -0.07 10.82 21.00
CA PHE A 324 1.31 10.32 20.95
C PHE A 324 2.36 11.42 21.18
#